data_AF-A0A7X8HZY8-F1
#
_entry.id   AF-A0A7X8HZY8-F1
#
_cell.length_a   1.000
_cell.length_b   1.000
_cell.length_c   1.000
_cell.angle_alpha   90.00
_cell.angle_beta   90.00
_cell.angle_gamma   90.00
#
_symmetry.space_group_name_H-M   'P 1'
#
loop_
_entity.id
_entity.type
_entity.pdbx_description
1 polymer ?
#
loop_
_entity_poly.entity_id
_entity_poly.type
_entity_poly.pdbx_seq_one_letter_code
_entity_poly.pdbx_strand_id
1 'polypeptide(L)'
;MGLFDRKYCDVCGDKIRLLGNKKLKDGNLCKNCASQLSPWFDERRDSRVEEIKEQLAYREKNKEVLQAFSATRSFGQQRTKLLLDEKAKKFLVTKTGKLHEENPDVLDYSQVNGCDLDINERKQEKTREVKSSDGKTKKVSYQPPRYTYSYDFYVRIYVNHPYFNEIKYRLNRSSIEYEPRDSSFQMNTGQVIGSVLTGLHDAVSIASSGRGAEASGRIDHALSSDPRMQIPDYAECYRMGMEIKTALSQIQEEVRDEYIVASQPKQAVTCPHCHATTYPTESSTCEYCGGALN
;
A
#
# COMPACT_ATOMS: atom_id res chain seq x y z
N MET A 1 23.62 13.26 -43.09
CA MET A 1 22.45 13.48 -42.20
C MET A 1 22.71 12.72 -40.91
N GLY A 2 22.68 13.42 -39.78
CA GLY A 2 23.31 12.98 -38.52
C GLY A 2 22.47 11.97 -37.72
N LEU A 3 23.17 11.08 -37.01
CA LEU A 3 22.69 9.87 -36.32
C LEU A 3 21.66 10.08 -35.20
N PHE A 4 21.17 11.30 -34.93
CA PHE A 4 20.22 11.58 -33.85
C PHE A 4 19.35 12.80 -34.18
N ASP A 5 18.13 12.59 -34.67
CA ASP A 5 17.15 13.66 -34.77
C ASP A 5 16.87 14.24 -33.37
N ARG A 6 16.90 15.57 -33.28
CA ARG A 6 16.68 16.29 -32.02
C ARG A 6 15.20 16.18 -31.66
N LYS A 7 14.89 15.45 -30.59
CA LYS A 7 13.53 15.31 -30.06
C LYS A 7 13.22 16.44 -29.08
N TYR A 8 11.97 16.89 -29.08
CA TYR A 8 11.43 17.87 -28.15
C TYR A 8 10.36 17.21 -27.30
N CYS A 9 10.13 17.74 -26.10
CA CYS A 9 9.09 17.27 -25.21
C CYS A 9 7.74 17.81 -25.68
N ASP A 10 6.79 16.92 -25.94
CA ASP A 10 5.44 17.30 -26.40
C ASP A 10 4.56 17.83 -25.25
N VAL A 11 5.08 17.83 -24.02
CA VAL A 11 4.43 18.40 -22.83
C VAL A 11 4.95 19.79 -22.48
N CYS A 12 6.27 19.98 -22.38
CA CYS A 12 6.88 21.25 -21.97
C CYS A 12 7.59 22.02 -23.09
N GLY A 13 7.73 21.44 -24.30
CA GLY A 13 8.43 22.06 -25.42
C GLY A 13 9.97 21.99 -25.34
N ASP A 14 10.56 21.60 -24.20
CA ASP A 14 12.01 21.57 -24.04
C ASP A 14 12.69 20.53 -24.92
N LYS A 15 13.92 20.83 -25.33
CA LYS A 15 14.78 19.88 -26.06
C LYS A 15 15.15 18.69 -25.16
N ILE A 16 14.91 17.49 -25.65
CA ILE A 16 15.23 16.25 -24.95
C ILE A 16 16.71 15.87 -25.19
N ARG A 17 17.42 15.59 -24.10
CA ARG A 17 18.81 15.07 -24.12
C ARG A 17 18.85 13.62 -24.63
N LEU A 18 20.01 13.17 -25.11
CA LEU A 18 20.23 11.88 -25.79
C LEU A 18 19.63 10.65 -25.07
N LEU A 19 19.59 10.64 -23.73
CA LEU A 19 19.07 9.54 -22.91
C LEU A 19 17.84 9.93 -22.06
N GLY A 20 17.24 11.09 -22.35
CA GLY A 20 16.13 11.65 -21.58
C GLY A 20 14.75 11.36 -22.14
N ASN A 21 14.67 10.72 -23.32
CA ASN A 21 13.39 10.52 -24.00
C ASN A 21 12.63 9.32 -23.47
N LYS A 22 11.39 9.54 -23.02
CA LYS A 22 10.37 8.49 -22.89
C LYS A 22 9.42 8.65 -24.07
N LYS A 23 9.39 7.65 -24.95
CA LYS A 23 8.44 7.61 -26.05
C LYS A 23 7.03 7.32 -25.50
N LEU A 24 6.06 8.12 -25.92
CA LEU A 24 4.62 7.97 -25.67
C LEU A 24 3.93 7.39 -26.91
N LYS A 25 2.61 7.13 -26.84
CA LYS A 25 1.82 6.67 -28.00
C LYS A 25 1.87 7.66 -29.16
N ASP A 26 1.74 8.95 -28.87
CA ASP A 26 1.60 10.05 -29.84
C ASP A 26 2.61 11.19 -29.61
N GLY A 27 3.70 10.93 -28.87
CA GLY A 27 4.70 11.95 -28.60
C GLY A 27 5.94 11.48 -27.81
N ASN A 28 6.64 12.43 -27.23
CA ASN A 28 7.90 12.30 -26.51
C ASN A 28 7.82 13.08 -25.19
N LEU A 29 8.29 12.45 -24.12
CA LEU A 29 8.29 13.00 -22.77
C LEU A 29 9.71 13.12 -22.24
N CYS A 30 10.07 14.31 -21.74
CA CYS A 30 11.37 14.53 -21.12
C CYS A 30 11.44 13.95 -19.70
N LYS A 31 12.66 13.74 -19.20
CA LYS A 31 12.90 13.23 -17.83
C LYS A 31 12.30 14.13 -16.74
N ASN A 32 12.28 15.45 -16.92
CA ASN A 32 11.80 16.41 -15.91
C ASN A 32 10.28 16.40 -15.76
N CYS A 33 9.52 16.33 -16.86
CA CYS A 33 8.08 16.13 -16.78
C CYS A 33 7.77 14.74 -16.21
N ALA A 34 8.50 13.72 -16.64
CA ALA A 34 8.29 12.35 -16.15
C ALA A 34 8.56 12.19 -14.65
N SER A 35 9.47 12.97 -14.05
CA SER A 35 9.75 12.94 -12.61
C SER A 35 8.70 13.64 -11.76
N GLN A 36 7.82 14.46 -12.35
CA GLN A 36 6.73 15.13 -11.64
C GLN A 36 5.46 14.27 -11.55
N LEU A 37 5.34 13.26 -12.42
CA LEU A 37 4.25 12.30 -12.38
C LEU A 37 4.25 11.52 -11.06
N SER A 38 3.09 11.01 -10.67
CA SER A 38 2.96 10.18 -9.45
C SER A 38 3.98 9.04 -9.47
N PRO A 39 4.61 8.70 -8.32
CA PRO A 39 5.45 7.51 -8.22
C PRO A 39 4.71 6.21 -8.50
N TRP A 40 3.38 6.18 -8.32
CA TRP A 40 2.51 5.03 -8.53
C TRP A 40 1.93 4.96 -9.95
N PHE A 41 2.17 5.98 -10.78
CA PHE A 41 1.69 5.97 -12.16
C PHE A 41 2.44 4.94 -13.01
N ASP A 42 1.76 3.83 -13.30
CA ASP A 42 2.33 2.60 -13.87
C ASP A 42 2.39 2.59 -15.42
N GLU A 43 1.53 3.31 -16.13
CA GLU A 43 1.35 3.15 -17.59
C GLU A 43 2.12 4.15 -18.49
N ARG A 44 3.24 4.70 -18.02
CA ARG A 44 3.89 5.87 -18.67
C ARG A 44 4.28 5.69 -20.14
N ARG A 45 4.50 4.47 -20.64
CA ARG A 45 4.94 4.22 -22.02
C ARG A 45 3.80 4.12 -23.01
N ASP A 46 2.62 3.72 -22.53
CA ASP A 46 1.42 3.56 -23.33
C ASP A 46 0.47 4.75 -23.16
N SER A 47 0.87 5.78 -22.41
CA SER A 47 0.08 7.00 -22.30
C SER A 47 0.17 7.86 -23.58
N ARG A 48 -0.88 8.62 -23.84
CA ARG A 48 -0.90 9.74 -24.78
C ARG A 48 -0.37 11.02 -24.12
N VAL A 49 0.05 11.99 -24.93
CA VAL A 49 0.51 13.31 -24.44
C VAL A 49 -0.55 13.98 -23.56
N GLU A 50 -1.83 13.87 -23.92
CA GLU A 50 -2.91 14.50 -23.15
C GLU A 50 -3.11 13.85 -21.78
N GLU A 51 -3.08 12.52 -21.69
CA GLU A 51 -3.16 11.77 -20.41
C GLU A 51 -2.00 12.15 -19.47
N ILE A 52 -0.80 12.40 -20.02
CA ILE A 52 0.33 12.91 -19.24
C ILE A 52 0.06 14.31 -18.69
N LYS A 53 -0.56 15.20 -19.48
CA LYS A 53 -0.91 16.55 -19.01
C LYS A 53 -1.99 16.51 -17.93
N GLU A 54 -3.01 15.67 -18.08
CA GLU A 54 -4.05 15.46 -17.07
C GLU A 54 -3.46 14.96 -15.75
N GLN A 55 -2.54 14.00 -15.83
CA GLN A 55 -1.83 13.49 -14.65
C GLN A 55 -1.01 14.60 -13.98
N LEU A 56 -0.26 15.41 -14.75
CA LEU A 56 0.49 16.55 -14.20
C LEU A 56 -0.43 17.60 -13.56
N ALA A 57 -1.59 17.88 -14.16
CA ALA A 57 -2.58 18.79 -13.60
C ALA A 57 -3.16 18.24 -12.28
N TYR A 58 -3.41 16.92 -12.21
CA TYR A 58 -3.76 16.25 -10.97
C TYR A 58 -2.66 16.43 -9.90
N ARG A 59 -1.39 16.27 -10.27
CA ARG A 59 -0.24 16.45 -9.36
C ARG A 59 -0.12 17.88 -8.84
N GLU A 60 -0.47 18.87 -9.65
CA GLU A 60 -0.51 20.27 -9.22
C GLU A 60 -1.60 20.49 -8.17
N LYS A 61 -2.83 20.01 -8.43
CA LYS A 61 -3.94 20.06 -7.45
C LYS A 61 -3.61 19.32 -6.16
N ASN A 62 -2.90 18.19 -6.26
CA ASN A 62 -2.47 17.44 -5.08
C ASN A 62 -1.58 18.27 -4.13
N LYS A 63 -0.83 19.26 -4.63
CA LYS A 63 -0.03 20.14 -3.76
C LYS A 63 -0.91 20.95 -2.79
N GLU A 64 -2.09 21.39 -3.24
CA GLU A 64 -3.04 22.14 -2.41
C GLU A 64 -3.64 21.20 -1.35
N VAL A 65 -4.02 19.98 -1.74
CA VAL A 65 -4.51 18.96 -0.80
C VAL A 65 -3.44 18.63 0.25
N LEU A 66 -2.18 18.53 -0.17
CA LEU A 66 -1.06 18.24 0.71
C LEU A 66 -0.77 19.38 1.70
N GLN A 67 -1.04 20.64 1.35
CA GLN A 67 -0.89 21.77 2.29
C GLN A 67 -1.88 21.68 3.45
N ALA A 68 -3.07 21.12 3.22
CA ALA A 68 -4.08 20.91 4.26
C ALA A 68 -3.88 19.61 5.06
N PHE A 69 -3.00 18.71 4.60
CA PHE A 69 -2.79 17.40 5.22
C PHE A 69 -2.08 17.52 6.58
N SER A 70 -2.66 16.90 7.60
CA SER A 70 -2.13 16.89 8.97
C SER A 70 -2.05 15.47 9.51
N ALA A 71 -0.84 14.90 9.54
CA ALA A 71 -0.64 13.53 10.02
C ALA A 71 -1.02 13.40 11.50
N THR A 72 -2.05 12.61 11.79
CA THR A 72 -2.45 12.21 13.15
C THR A 72 -1.79 10.92 13.59
N ARG A 73 -1.46 10.05 12.63
CA ARG A 73 -0.81 8.76 12.89
C ARG A 73 0.17 8.42 11.77
N SER A 74 1.24 7.71 12.14
CA SER A 74 2.35 7.38 11.24
C SER A 74 2.79 5.95 11.44
N PHE A 75 2.96 5.22 10.34
CA PHE A 75 3.57 3.90 10.31
C PHE A 75 4.84 3.92 9.48
N GLY A 76 5.86 3.16 9.92
CA GLY A 76 7.17 3.13 9.28
C GLY A 76 8.19 4.04 9.99
N GLN A 77 9.42 3.58 10.07
CA GLN A 77 10.44 4.24 10.90
C GLN A 77 11.41 5.12 10.12
N GLN A 78 11.74 4.82 8.85
CA GLN A 78 12.84 5.53 8.16
C GLN A 78 12.63 5.77 6.66
N ARG A 79 12.50 4.72 5.83
CA ARG A 79 12.61 4.86 4.36
C ARG A 79 11.30 5.13 3.65
N THR A 80 10.20 4.58 4.14
CA THR A 80 8.87 4.83 3.60
C THR A 80 7.90 4.80 4.75
N LYS A 81 6.98 5.77 4.77
CA LYS A 81 6.00 5.93 5.82
C LYS A 81 4.61 6.00 5.21
N LEU A 82 3.66 5.35 5.86
CA LEU A 82 2.24 5.59 5.66
C LEU A 82 1.82 6.61 6.72
N LEU A 83 1.35 7.76 6.27
CA LEU A 83 0.80 8.79 7.14
C LEU A 83 -0.71 8.82 6.98
N LEU A 84 -1.40 8.88 8.12
CA LEU A 84 -2.84 8.98 8.22
C LEU A 84 -3.21 10.36 8.77
N ASP A 85 -4.16 11.01 8.13
CA ASP A 85 -4.89 12.17 8.63
C ASP A 85 -6.32 11.73 8.92
N GLU A 86 -6.54 11.28 10.16
CA GLU A 86 -7.83 10.74 10.59
C GLU A 86 -8.91 11.83 10.67
N LYS A 87 -8.52 13.13 10.73
CA LYS A 87 -9.48 14.24 10.75
C LYS A 87 -10.01 14.55 9.36
N ALA A 88 -9.11 14.64 8.39
CA ALA A 88 -9.47 14.89 6.99
C ALA A 88 -9.90 13.61 6.25
N LYS A 89 -9.76 12.44 6.89
CA LYS A 89 -9.97 11.10 6.30
C LYS A 89 -9.12 10.88 5.06
N LYS A 90 -7.82 11.19 5.17
CA LYS A 90 -6.85 11.09 4.07
C LYS A 90 -5.61 10.35 4.49
N PHE A 91 -4.95 9.72 3.53
CA PHE A 91 -3.65 9.10 3.75
C PHE A 91 -2.70 9.41 2.61
N LEU A 92 -1.42 9.21 2.88
CA LEU A 92 -0.38 9.26 1.86
C LEU A 92 0.75 8.30 2.22
N VAL A 93 1.48 7.87 1.20
CA VAL A 93 2.73 7.10 1.36
C VAL A 93 3.89 7.93 0.84
N THR A 94 4.88 8.14 1.71
CA THR A 94 6.01 9.04 1.43
C THR A 94 7.35 8.35 1.72
N LYS A 95 8.38 8.63 0.92
CA LYS A 95 9.73 8.12 1.15
C LYS A 95 10.55 9.04 2.05
N THR A 96 10.18 10.30 2.12
CA THR A 96 10.92 11.31 2.88
C THR A 96 10.00 12.02 3.88
N GLY A 97 10.59 12.70 4.86
CA GLY A 97 9.85 13.62 5.72
C GLY A 97 9.51 14.95 5.03
N LYS A 98 10.01 15.18 3.82
CA LYS A 98 9.89 16.46 3.11
C LYS A 98 8.72 16.42 2.13
N LEU A 99 7.51 16.37 2.69
CA LEU A 99 6.28 16.16 1.94
C LEU A 99 6.13 17.16 0.78
N HIS A 100 6.39 18.45 1.00
CA HIS A 100 6.21 19.47 -0.05
C HIS A 100 7.21 19.35 -1.22
N GLU A 101 8.42 18.82 -1.00
CA GLU A 101 9.39 18.58 -2.07
C GLU A 101 9.02 17.32 -2.87
N GLU A 102 8.53 16.28 -2.19
CA GLU A 102 8.17 14.99 -2.80
C GLU A 102 6.79 15.02 -3.47
N ASN A 103 5.87 15.84 -2.96
CA ASN A 103 4.46 15.89 -3.32
C ASN A 103 3.85 14.47 -3.32
N PRO A 104 3.87 13.66 -2.25
CA PRO A 104 3.27 12.32 -2.30
C PRO A 104 1.76 12.42 -2.63
N ASP A 105 1.23 11.44 -3.36
CA ASP A 105 -0.20 11.41 -3.67
C ASP A 105 -1.00 11.30 -2.36
N VAL A 106 -1.91 12.26 -2.15
CA VAL A 106 -2.83 12.28 -1.02
C VAL A 106 -4.15 11.68 -1.48
N LEU A 107 -4.56 10.59 -0.83
CA LEU A 107 -5.76 9.83 -1.18
C LEU A 107 -6.79 9.94 -0.08
N ASP A 108 -8.06 9.85 -0.47
CA ASP A 108 -9.17 9.74 0.46
C ASP A 108 -9.29 8.32 1.00
N TYR A 109 -9.73 8.18 2.26
CA TYR A 109 -10.00 6.88 2.87
C TYR A 109 -11.00 6.05 2.07
N SER A 110 -11.97 6.71 1.43
CA SER A 110 -12.94 6.03 0.56
C SER A 110 -12.35 5.36 -0.67
N GLN A 111 -11.10 5.69 -1.01
CA GLN A 111 -10.41 5.06 -2.13
C GLN A 111 -9.73 3.74 -1.76
N VAL A 112 -9.64 3.37 -0.48
CA VAL A 112 -8.97 2.13 -0.08
C VAL A 112 -9.89 0.93 -0.31
N ASN A 113 -9.44 -0.03 -1.10
CA ASN A 113 -10.16 -1.27 -1.40
C ASN A 113 -9.62 -2.51 -0.68
N GLY A 114 -8.36 -2.47 -0.22
CA GLY A 114 -7.76 -3.57 0.52
C GLY A 114 -6.34 -3.23 0.99
N CYS A 115 -5.82 -4.04 1.93
CA CYS A 115 -4.43 -3.97 2.35
C CYS A 115 -3.88 -5.37 2.64
N ASP A 116 -2.72 -5.68 2.08
CA ASP A 116 -2.00 -6.93 2.29
C ASP A 116 -0.56 -6.72 2.74
N LEU A 117 -0.07 -7.70 3.50
CA LEU A 117 1.33 -7.85 3.86
C LEU A 117 1.94 -8.99 3.02
N ASP A 118 2.88 -8.64 2.16
CA ASP A 118 3.59 -9.54 1.24
C ASP A 118 5.02 -9.73 1.75
N ILE A 119 5.42 -10.99 1.99
CA ILE A 119 6.75 -11.34 2.54
C ILE A 119 7.51 -12.12 1.47
N ASN A 120 8.47 -11.45 0.85
CA ASN A 120 9.37 -12.07 -0.11
C ASN A 120 10.50 -12.78 0.62
N GLU A 121 10.45 -14.11 0.66
CA GLU A 121 11.53 -14.98 1.13
C GLU A 121 12.46 -15.36 -0.04
N ARG A 122 13.76 -15.12 0.10
CA ARG A 122 14.78 -15.71 -0.78
C ARG A 122 15.59 -16.73 0.01
N LYS A 123 15.80 -17.90 -0.58
CA LYS A 123 16.61 -19.00 -0.04
C LYS A 123 17.82 -19.22 -0.93
N GLN A 124 19.02 -19.20 -0.37
CA GLN A 124 20.27 -19.40 -1.09
C GLN A 124 21.09 -20.51 -0.44
N GLU A 125 21.55 -21.48 -1.22
CA GLU A 125 22.43 -22.54 -0.73
C GLU A 125 23.84 -21.99 -0.48
N LYS A 126 24.42 -22.34 0.67
CA LYS A 126 25.82 -22.09 0.96
C LYS A 126 26.69 -23.13 0.26
N THR A 127 27.80 -22.68 -0.30
CA THR A 127 28.83 -23.55 -0.90
C THR A 127 30.16 -23.33 -0.21
N ARG A 128 30.98 -24.38 -0.16
CA ARG A 128 32.38 -24.31 0.27
C ARG A 128 33.31 -24.48 -0.92
N GLU A 129 34.47 -23.84 -0.84
CA GLU A 129 35.53 -24.02 -1.82
C GLU A 129 36.41 -25.20 -1.42
N VAL A 130 36.61 -26.14 -2.34
CA VAL A 130 37.51 -27.29 -2.18
C VAL A 130 38.56 -27.22 -3.26
N LYS A 131 39.83 -27.30 -2.87
CA LYS A 131 40.95 -27.47 -3.80
C LYS A 131 41.05 -28.92 -4.22
N SER A 132 41.06 -29.16 -5.51
CA SER A 132 41.31 -30.49 -6.09
C SER A 132 42.82 -30.79 -6.06
N SER A 133 43.17 -32.07 -6.20
CA SER A 133 44.56 -32.54 -6.34
C SER A 133 45.36 -31.77 -7.39
N ASP A 134 44.66 -31.29 -8.43
CA ASP A 134 45.24 -30.64 -9.60
C ASP A 134 45.40 -29.12 -9.39
N GLY A 135 45.29 -28.63 -8.15
CA GLY A 135 45.41 -27.22 -7.78
C GLY A 135 44.20 -26.33 -8.10
N LYS A 136 43.18 -26.85 -8.78
CA LYS A 136 41.95 -26.10 -9.13
C LYS A 136 40.96 -26.02 -7.97
N THR A 137 40.40 -24.84 -7.74
CA THR A 137 39.32 -24.62 -6.76
C THR A 137 37.96 -24.90 -7.39
N LYS A 138 37.12 -25.69 -6.70
CA LYS A 138 35.71 -25.93 -7.06
C LYS A 138 34.79 -25.55 -5.90
N LYS A 139 33.65 -24.96 -6.22
CA LYS A 139 32.58 -24.72 -5.24
C LYS A 139 31.73 -25.99 -5.14
N VAL A 140 31.57 -26.50 -3.94
CA VAL A 140 30.75 -27.70 -3.65
C VAL A 140 29.80 -27.41 -2.50
N SER A 141 28.65 -28.08 -2.49
CA SER A 141 27.68 -28.01 -1.40
C SER A 141 28.26 -28.52 -0.08
N TYR A 142 27.71 -28.02 1.02
CA TYR A 142 27.89 -28.64 2.34
C TYR A 142 27.11 -29.96 2.41
N GLN A 143 27.53 -30.87 3.29
CA GLN A 143 26.79 -32.09 3.58
C GLN A 143 26.49 -32.17 5.09
N PRO A 144 25.23 -32.01 5.53
CA PRO A 144 24.04 -31.70 4.72
C PRO A 144 24.08 -30.30 4.08
N PRO A 145 23.29 -30.03 3.01
CA PRO A 145 23.19 -28.70 2.41
C PRO A 145 22.74 -27.65 3.43
N ARG A 146 23.44 -26.52 3.44
CA ARG A 146 23.18 -25.37 4.32
C ARG A 146 22.61 -24.22 3.51
N TYR A 147 21.73 -23.41 4.11
CA TYR A 147 21.06 -22.31 3.41
C TYR A 147 21.14 -21.01 4.21
N THR A 148 21.13 -19.89 3.52
CA THR A 148 20.78 -18.57 4.04
C THR A 148 19.40 -18.19 3.54
N TYR A 149 18.69 -17.42 4.36
CA TYR A 149 17.39 -16.87 4.05
C TYR A 149 17.47 -15.35 4.14
N SER A 150 16.79 -14.65 3.24
CA SER A 150 16.66 -13.20 3.30
C SER A 150 15.20 -12.81 3.11
N TYR A 151 14.67 -11.92 3.93
CA TYR A 151 13.27 -11.49 3.89
C TYR A 151 13.13 -10.01 3.52
N ASP A 152 12.21 -9.73 2.59
CA ASP A 152 11.77 -8.38 2.22
C ASP A 152 10.26 -8.26 2.42
N PHE A 153 9.84 -7.35 3.29
CA PHE A 153 8.43 -7.10 3.63
C PHE A 153 7.88 -5.97 2.79
N TYR A 154 6.70 -6.17 2.21
CA TYR A 154 6.00 -5.19 1.40
C TYR A 154 4.57 -5.02 1.90
N VAL A 155 4.14 -3.77 2.04
CA VAL A 155 2.72 -3.44 2.16
C VAL A 155 2.19 -3.15 0.77
N ARG A 156 1.04 -3.74 0.45
CA ARG A 156 0.26 -3.46 -0.76
C ARG A 156 -1.08 -2.88 -0.34
N ILE A 157 -1.33 -1.64 -0.71
CA ILE A 157 -2.62 -0.98 -0.51
C ILE A 157 -3.31 -0.93 -1.87
N TYR A 158 -4.45 -1.60 -1.99
CA TYR A 158 -5.27 -1.52 -3.20
C TYR A 158 -6.16 -0.30 -3.11
N VAL A 159 -6.21 0.47 -4.19
CA VAL A 159 -6.95 1.73 -4.24
C VAL A 159 -7.79 1.86 -5.50
N ASN A 160 -8.91 2.55 -5.39
CA ASN A 160 -9.70 3.01 -6.53
C ASN A 160 -9.23 4.42 -6.94
N HIS A 161 -8.27 4.50 -7.86
CA HIS A 161 -7.73 5.77 -8.35
C HIS A 161 -7.54 5.75 -9.88
N PRO A 162 -7.79 6.87 -10.60
CA PRO A 162 -7.78 6.88 -12.07
C PRO A 162 -6.44 6.52 -12.73
N TYR A 163 -5.33 6.70 -12.02
CA TYR A 163 -3.99 6.57 -12.57
C TYR A 163 -3.23 5.32 -12.08
N PHE A 164 -3.71 4.68 -11.01
CA PHE A 164 -3.08 3.51 -10.39
C PHE A 164 -4.06 2.81 -9.48
N ASN A 165 -3.88 1.51 -9.27
CA ASN A 165 -4.75 0.70 -8.43
C ASN A 165 -4.02 0.03 -7.25
N GLU A 166 -2.70 0.17 -7.17
CA GLU A 166 -1.87 -0.39 -6.12
C GLU A 166 -0.82 0.63 -5.66
N ILE A 167 -0.68 0.77 -4.34
CA ILE A 167 0.47 1.37 -3.71
C ILE A 167 1.26 0.25 -3.02
N LYS A 168 2.39 -0.15 -3.63
CA LYS A 168 3.29 -1.15 -3.08
C LYS A 168 4.59 -0.52 -2.59
N TYR A 169 4.88 -0.65 -1.30
CA TYR A 169 6.14 -0.19 -0.76
C TYR A 169 6.75 -1.16 0.24
N ARG A 170 8.06 -1.07 0.39
CA ARG A 170 8.84 -1.94 1.25
C ARG A 170 8.88 -1.40 2.68
N LEU A 171 8.59 -2.24 3.67
CA LEU A 171 8.62 -1.89 5.09
C LEU A 171 10.04 -1.92 5.66
N ASN A 172 10.77 -3.02 5.44
CA ASN A 172 12.11 -3.19 6.00
C ASN A 172 13.15 -2.37 5.24
N ARG A 173 14.12 -1.78 5.95
CA ARG A 173 15.17 -0.93 5.36
C ARG A 173 16.11 -1.68 4.40
N SER A 174 16.53 -2.86 4.82
CA SER A 174 17.42 -3.80 4.12
C SER A 174 16.96 -5.22 4.38
N SER A 175 17.38 -6.16 3.52
CA SER A 175 16.89 -7.54 3.61
C SER A 175 17.26 -8.10 4.98
N ILE A 176 16.30 -8.76 5.62
CA ILE A 176 16.52 -9.35 6.93
C ILE A 176 17.17 -10.70 6.69
N GLU A 177 18.46 -10.80 6.95
CA GLU A 177 19.24 -12.02 6.74
C GLU A 177 19.07 -12.96 7.94
N TYR A 178 18.89 -14.24 7.65
CA TYR A 178 18.75 -15.29 8.64
C TYR A 178 19.49 -16.54 8.21
N GLU A 179 20.31 -17.06 9.12
CA GLU A 179 21.00 -18.32 8.96
C GLU A 179 20.57 -19.25 10.09
N PRO A 180 19.87 -20.36 9.77
CA PRO A 180 19.55 -21.36 10.78
C PRO A 180 20.84 -21.90 11.40
N ARG A 181 20.92 -21.93 12.74
CA ARG A 181 22.03 -22.60 13.42
C ARG A 181 21.83 -24.12 13.28
N ASP A 182 22.87 -24.84 12.83
CA ASP A 182 22.82 -26.30 12.63
C ASP A 182 22.50 -27.02 13.95
N SER A 183 21.27 -27.49 14.12
CA SER A 183 20.90 -28.86 14.54
C SER A 183 19.36 -29.01 14.60
N SER A 184 18.87 -30.12 14.04
CA SER A 184 17.49 -30.68 14.11
C SER A 184 16.27 -29.92 13.54
N PHE A 185 16.32 -28.62 13.21
CA PHE A 185 15.16 -27.91 12.63
C PHE A 185 15.30 -27.67 11.11
N GLN A 186 15.42 -28.74 10.32
CA GLN A 186 15.25 -28.66 8.87
C GLN A 186 13.74 -28.73 8.55
N MET A 187 12.99 -27.69 8.92
CA MET A 187 11.55 -27.64 8.67
C MET A 187 11.25 -27.44 7.19
N ASN A 188 10.21 -28.13 6.73
CA ASN A 188 9.57 -27.98 5.43
C ASN A 188 8.79 -26.64 5.41
N THR A 189 9.52 -25.52 5.41
CA THR A 189 9.00 -24.15 5.61
C THR A 189 7.92 -23.79 4.60
N GLY A 190 8.01 -24.24 3.35
CA GLY A 190 7.05 -23.89 2.31
C GLY A 190 5.60 -24.31 2.58
N GLN A 191 5.39 -25.43 3.27
CA GLN A 191 4.04 -25.96 3.53
C GLN A 191 3.41 -25.37 4.80
N VAL A 192 4.25 -25.08 5.80
CA VAL A 192 3.84 -24.46 7.08
C VAL A 192 3.49 -22.98 6.87
N ILE A 193 4.25 -22.26 6.04
CA ILE A 193 4.00 -20.85 5.71
C ILE A 193 2.61 -20.63 5.12
N GLY A 194 2.19 -21.50 4.18
CA GLY A 194 0.86 -21.44 3.59
C GLY A 194 -0.24 -21.56 4.65
N SER A 195 -0.15 -22.57 5.51
CA SER A 195 -1.14 -22.83 6.56
C SER A 195 -1.17 -21.79 7.69
N VAL A 196 -0.01 -21.21 8.05
CA VAL A 196 0.10 -20.19 9.10
C VAL A 196 -0.39 -18.85 8.59
N LEU A 197 -0.03 -18.45 7.36
CA LEU A 197 -0.54 -17.22 6.74
C LEU A 197 -2.04 -17.29 6.48
N THR A 198 -2.59 -18.43 6.02
CA THR A 198 -4.04 -18.59 5.91
C THR A 198 -4.72 -18.59 7.27
N GLY A 199 -4.15 -19.27 8.28
CA GLY A 199 -4.71 -19.29 9.63
C GLY A 199 -4.69 -17.92 10.32
N LEU A 200 -3.67 -17.10 10.06
CA LEU A 200 -3.58 -15.71 10.52
C LEU A 200 -4.53 -14.80 9.76
N HIS A 201 -4.67 -14.97 8.44
CA HIS A 201 -5.64 -14.25 7.64
C HIS A 201 -7.06 -14.50 8.18
N ASP A 202 -7.42 -15.77 8.41
CA ASP A 202 -8.72 -16.16 8.95
C ASP A 202 -8.92 -15.66 10.39
N ALA A 203 -7.90 -15.73 11.25
CA ALA A 203 -8.00 -15.25 12.63
C ALA A 203 -8.13 -13.72 12.71
N VAL A 204 -7.48 -12.97 11.82
CA VAL A 204 -7.58 -11.50 11.71
C VAL A 204 -8.95 -11.10 11.16
N SER A 205 -9.47 -11.83 10.16
CA SER A 205 -10.84 -11.65 9.66
C SER A 205 -11.91 -12.00 10.72
N ILE A 206 -11.64 -12.94 11.62
CA ILE A 206 -12.53 -13.26 12.75
C ILE A 206 -12.42 -12.19 13.84
N ALA A 207 -11.23 -11.63 14.10
CA ALA A 207 -11.05 -10.57 15.08
C ALA A 207 -11.79 -9.27 14.73
N SER A 208 -11.90 -8.93 13.43
CA SER A 208 -12.69 -7.79 12.95
C SER A 208 -14.21 -7.99 13.05
N SER A 209 -14.70 -9.22 13.30
CA SER A 209 -16.12 -9.53 13.50
C SER A 209 -16.65 -9.33 14.93
N GLY A 210 -15.88 -8.69 15.83
CA GLY A 210 -16.32 -8.32 17.18
C GLY A 210 -16.19 -9.41 18.26
N ARG A 211 -15.45 -10.50 18.00
CA ARG A 211 -15.13 -11.55 18.98
C ARG A 211 -13.68 -11.44 19.46
N GLY A 212 -13.37 -10.33 20.15
CA GLY A 212 -11.99 -9.84 20.35
C GLY A 212 -11.07 -10.61 21.32
N ALA A 213 -11.58 -11.39 22.28
CA ALA A 213 -10.72 -11.98 23.32
C ALA A 213 -10.10 -13.34 22.92
N GLU A 214 -10.83 -14.20 22.20
CA GLU A 214 -10.38 -15.55 21.84
C GLU A 214 -9.54 -15.58 20.54
N ALA A 215 -9.69 -14.57 19.68
CA ALA A 215 -8.95 -14.43 18.43
C ALA A 215 -7.49 -13.96 18.65
N SER A 216 -7.28 -13.01 19.57
CA SER A 216 -5.93 -12.49 19.89
C SER A 216 -5.02 -13.58 20.46
N GLY A 217 -5.54 -14.43 21.37
CA GLY A 217 -4.76 -15.51 21.97
C GLY A 217 -4.34 -16.63 21.00
N ARG A 218 -5.09 -16.86 19.91
CA ARG A 218 -4.73 -17.82 18.85
C ARG A 218 -3.70 -17.24 17.88
N ILE A 219 -3.78 -15.95 17.59
CA ILE A 219 -2.80 -15.21 16.78
C ILE A 219 -1.44 -15.20 17.49
N ASP A 220 -1.41 -14.88 18.79
CA ASP A 220 -0.17 -14.87 19.58
C ASP A 220 0.47 -16.27 19.67
N HIS A 221 -0.33 -17.33 19.78
CA HIS A 221 0.19 -18.70 19.86
C HIS A 221 0.73 -19.20 18.50
N ALA A 222 0.06 -18.89 17.39
CA ALA A 222 0.54 -19.24 16.05
C ALA A 222 1.82 -18.47 15.67
N LEU A 223 1.90 -17.17 16.03
CA LEU A 223 3.09 -16.35 15.81
C LEU A 223 4.27 -16.79 16.69
N SER A 224 4.02 -17.22 17.93
CA SER A 224 5.04 -17.75 18.83
C SER A 224 5.70 -19.04 18.31
N SER A 225 5.00 -19.80 17.45
CA SER A 225 5.51 -21.06 16.88
C SER A 225 6.39 -20.90 15.64
N ASP A 226 6.37 -19.73 14.99
CA ASP A 226 7.23 -19.45 13.83
C ASP A 226 8.63 -19.04 14.30
N PRO A 227 9.69 -19.84 14.02
CA PRO A 227 11.04 -19.51 14.46
C PRO A 227 11.56 -18.18 13.89
N ARG A 228 10.99 -17.69 12.78
CA ARG A 228 11.36 -16.38 12.21
C ARG A 228 10.92 -15.23 13.10
N MET A 229 9.88 -15.41 13.91
CA MET A 229 9.44 -14.42 14.90
C MET A 229 10.44 -14.25 16.06
N GLN A 230 11.44 -15.12 16.17
CA GLN A 230 12.58 -14.90 17.09
C GLN A 230 13.62 -13.92 16.53
N ILE A 231 13.55 -13.58 15.25
CA ILE A 231 14.42 -12.58 14.62
C ILE A 231 13.78 -11.20 14.90
N PRO A 232 14.42 -10.32 15.69
CA PRO A 232 13.80 -9.07 16.12
C PRO A 232 13.28 -8.21 14.95
N ASP A 233 14.11 -8.01 13.92
CA ASP A 233 13.73 -7.21 12.74
C ASP A 233 12.57 -7.84 11.95
N TYR A 234 12.49 -9.18 11.89
CA TYR A 234 11.38 -9.89 11.23
C TYR A 234 10.08 -9.68 12.00
N ALA A 235 10.11 -9.91 13.31
CA ALA A 235 8.95 -9.76 14.19
C ALA A 235 8.45 -8.31 14.20
N GLU A 236 9.37 -7.34 14.23
CA GLU A 236 9.03 -5.92 14.16
C GLU A 236 8.36 -5.55 12.82
N CYS A 237 8.92 -5.98 11.69
CA CYS A 237 8.33 -5.72 10.37
C CYS A 237 6.98 -6.41 10.20
N TYR A 238 6.85 -7.64 10.71
CA TYR A 238 5.60 -8.38 10.70
C TYR A 238 4.52 -7.66 11.51
N ARG A 239 4.81 -7.30 12.76
CA ARG A 239 3.88 -6.57 13.63
C ARG A 239 3.45 -5.25 13.00
N MET A 240 4.40 -4.48 12.47
CA MET A 240 4.11 -3.21 11.81
C MET A 240 3.22 -3.39 10.57
N GLY A 241 3.50 -4.41 9.75
CA GLY A 241 2.67 -4.72 8.58
C GLY A 241 1.23 -5.12 8.96
N MET A 242 1.09 -5.91 10.02
CA MET A 242 -0.23 -6.28 10.56
C MET A 242 -0.97 -5.07 11.15
N GLU A 243 -0.28 -4.18 11.85
CA GLU A 243 -0.88 -2.94 12.37
C GLU A 243 -1.39 -2.04 11.25
N ILE A 244 -0.64 -1.91 10.16
CA ILE A 244 -1.07 -1.17 8.97
C ILE A 244 -2.30 -1.83 8.35
N LYS A 245 -2.29 -3.15 8.17
CA LYS A 245 -3.42 -3.90 7.62
C LYS A 245 -4.67 -3.70 8.47
N THR A 246 -4.58 -3.86 9.79
CA THR A 246 -5.70 -3.65 10.71
C THR A 246 -6.22 -2.21 10.64
N ALA A 247 -5.34 -1.22 10.62
CA ALA A 247 -5.72 0.18 10.54
C ALA A 247 -6.52 0.51 9.27
N LEU A 248 -6.04 0.03 8.11
CA LEU A 248 -6.69 0.28 6.83
C LEU A 248 -7.99 -0.53 6.68
N SER A 249 -8.08 -1.72 7.27
CA SER A 249 -9.34 -2.49 7.33
C SER A 249 -10.39 -1.77 8.18
N GLN A 250 -10.01 -1.22 9.34
CA GLN A 250 -10.92 -0.43 10.18
C GLN A 250 -11.44 0.80 9.42
N ILE A 251 -10.55 1.53 8.75
CA ILE A 251 -10.93 2.67 7.90
C ILE A 251 -11.96 2.26 6.82
N GLN A 252 -11.80 1.09 6.20
CA GLN A 252 -12.77 0.61 5.21
C GLN A 252 -14.14 0.28 5.81
N GLU A 253 -14.16 -0.33 6.99
CA GLU A 253 -15.39 -0.62 7.72
C GLU A 253 -16.10 0.69 8.09
N GLU A 254 -15.38 1.68 8.63
CA GLU A 254 -15.91 3.00 8.96
C GLU A 254 -16.51 3.71 7.73
N VAL A 255 -15.78 3.75 6.62
CA VAL A 255 -16.30 4.35 5.36
C VAL A 255 -17.53 3.62 4.86
N ARG A 256 -17.56 2.28 4.95
CA ARG A 256 -18.71 1.48 4.53
C ARG A 256 -19.92 1.78 5.40
N ASP A 257 -19.75 1.85 6.71
CA ASP A 257 -20.82 2.15 7.64
C ASP A 257 -21.38 3.55 7.42
N GLU A 258 -20.51 4.55 7.21
CA GLU A 258 -20.92 5.91 6.85
C GLU A 258 -21.71 5.96 5.54
N TYR A 259 -21.28 5.21 4.53
CA TYR A 259 -22.02 5.09 3.27
C TYR A 259 -23.38 4.42 3.48
N ILE A 260 -23.45 3.35 4.28
CA ILE A 260 -24.72 2.67 4.60
C ILE A 260 -25.68 3.64 5.30
N VAL A 261 -25.20 4.39 6.29
CA VAL A 261 -26.01 5.41 6.99
C VAL A 261 -26.48 6.50 6.02
N ALA A 262 -25.59 7.02 5.18
CA ALA A 262 -25.91 8.08 4.21
C ALA A 262 -26.84 7.62 3.08
N SER A 263 -26.82 6.33 2.74
CA SER A 263 -27.67 5.73 1.71
C SER A 263 -28.98 5.16 2.24
N GLN A 264 -29.26 5.29 3.55
CA GLN A 264 -30.55 4.88 4.10
C GLN A 264 -31.71 5.63 3.43
N PRO A 265 -32.76 4.93 2.98
CA PRO A 265 -33.91 5.59 2.39
C PRO A 265 -34.59 6.45 3.46
N LYS A 266 -34.87 7.71 3.13
CA LYS A 266 -35.66 8.59 4.00
C LYS A 266 -37.00 7.91 4.28
N GLN A 267 -37.42 7.86 5.55
CA GLN A 267 -38.73 7.33 5.90
C GLN A 267 -39.81 8.37 5.61
N ALA A 268 -40.87 7.96 4.93
CA ALA A 268 -42.04 8.80 4.72
C ALA A 268 -42.84 8.91 6.03
N VAL A 269 -43.21 10.13 6.39
CA VAL A 269 -44.03 10.44 7.56
C VAL A 269 -45.28 11.21 7.15
N THR A 270 -46.32 11.17 7.97
CA THR A 270 -47.52 11.98 7.71
C THR A 270 -47.39 13.31 8.45
N CYS A 271 -47.49 14.42 7.72
CA CYS A 271 -47.39 15.75 8.32
C CYS A 271 -48.61 16.04 9.22
N PRO A 272 -48.42 16.47 10.49
CA PRO A 272 -49.54 16.78 11.38
C PRO A 272 -50.31 18.06 10.99
N HIS A 273 -49.69 18.95 10.21
CA HIS A 273 -50.29 20.24 9.83
C HIS A 273 -51.11 20.18 8.53
N CYS A 274 -50.65 19.43 7.53
CA CYS A 274 -51.31 19.36 6.22
C CYS A 274 -51.76 17.95 5.83
N HIS A 275 -51.46 16.94 6.66
CA HIS A 275 -51.80 15.53 6.45
C HIS A 275 -51.20 14.88 5.19
N ALA A 276 -50.31 15.57 4.47
CA ALA A 276 -49.57 14.98 3.36
C ALA A 276 -48.55 13.95 3.86
N THR A 277 -48.40 12.84 3.14
CA THR A 277 -47.25 11.94 3.27
C THR A 277 -46.04 12.64 2.68
N THR A 278 -45.02 12.88 3.50
CA THR A 278 -43.84 13.69 3.17
C THR A 278 -42.57 13.03 3.68
N TYR A 279 -41.43 13.38 3.08
CA TYR A 279 -40.13 13.05 3.63
C TYR A 279 -39.59 14.24 4.44
N PRO A 280 -39.10 14.02 5.68
CA PRO A 280 -38.48 15.08 6.45
C PRO A 280 -37.34 15.75 5.68
N THR A 281 -37.36 17.08 5.64
CA THR A 281 -36.21 17.88 5.19
C THR A 281 -35.07 17.82 6.21
N GLU A 282 -33.90 18.38 5.90
CA GLU A 282 -32.77 18.48 6.85
C GLU A 282 -33.14 19.20 8.15
N SER A 283 -34.17 20.06 8.12
CA SER A 283 -34.69 20.80 9.26
C SER A 283 -35.87 20.11 9.97
N SER A 284 -36.16 18.84 9.66
CA SER A 284 -37.31 18.09 10.18
C SER A 284 -38.67 18.75 9.89
N THR A 285 -38.82 19.38 8.73
CA THR A 285 -40.09 20.00 8.29
C THR A 285 -40.72 19.27 7.11
N CYS A 286 -42.03 19.45 6.95
CA CYS A 286 -42.80 18.96 5.81
C CYS A 286 -42.36 19.67 4.52
N GLU A 287 -42.09 18.91 3.47
CA GLU A 287 -41.66 19.47 2.17
C GLU A 287 -42.76 20.27 1.46
N TYR A 288 -44.03 20.04 1.81
CA TYR A 288 -45.18 20.69 1.16
C TYR A 288 -45.62 21.97 1.87
N CYS A 289 -45.72 21.95 3.21
CA CYS A 289 -46.26 23.09 3.97
C CYS A 289 -45.24 23.78 4.87
N GLY A 290 -44.01 23.26 4.99
CA GLY A 290 -42.97 23.79 5.88
C GLY A 290 -43.25 23.61 7.38
N GLY A 291 -44.38 23.00 7.75
CA GLY A 291 -44.72 22.72 9.14
C GLY A 291 -43.79 21.69 9.77
N ALA A 292 -43.55 21.79 11.08
CA ALA A 292 -42.74 20.84 11.82
C ALA A 292 -43.35 19.43 11.77
N LEU A 293 -42.51 18.40 11.71
CA LEU A 293 -42.92 17.00 11.70
C LEU A 293 -42.86 16.35 13.09
N ASN A 294 -42.59 17.16 14.12
CA ASN A 294 -42.37 16.78 15.51
C ASN A 294 -43.23 17.59 16.47
#